data_AF-A0A0G1MNR8-F1
#
_entry.id   AF-A0A0G1MNR8-F1
#
_cell.length_a   1.000
_cell.length_b   1.000
_cell.length_c   1.000
_cell.angle_alpha   90.00
_cell.angle_beta   90.00
_cell.angle_gamma   90.00
#
_symmetry.space_group_name_H-M   'P 1'
#
loop_
_entity.id
_entity.type
_entity.pdbx_description
1 polymer ?
#
loop_
_entity_poly.entity_id
_entity_poly.type
_entity_poly.pdbx_seq_one_letter_code
_entity_poly.pdbx_strand_id
1 'polypeptide(L)'
;MAKIKVLFICTANISRSRTAEDLLLGSSVYEAKSAGFKWCEGTGQLVTQELVDWADRIIVMNENEGQGDPFLIMLLRDRLKNIAGINL
;
A
#
# COMPACT_ATOMS: atom_id res chain seq x y z
N MET A 1 -15.37 -19.23 3.70
CA MET A 1 -13.96 -19.07 4.10
C MET A 1 -13.70 -17.60 4.39
N ALA A 2 -12.80 -17.28 5.31
CA ALA A 2 -12.36 -15.90 5.50
C ALA A 2 -11.53 -15.46 4.28
N LYS A 3 -11.73 -14.22 3.82
CA LYS A 3 -10.96 -13.64 2.71
C LYS A 3 -9.59 -13.21 3.21
N ILE A 4 -8.58 -13.31 2.34
CA ILE A 4 -7.23 -12.81 2.60
C ILE A 4 -7.22 -11.29 2.39
N LYS A 5 -6.79 -10.54 3.40
CA LYS A 5 -6.75 -9.08 3.38
C LYS A 5 -5.43 -8.59 2.80
N VAL A 6 -5.50 -7.82 1.72
CA VAL A 6 -4.33 -7.32 0.99
C VAL A 6 -4.34 -5.79 0.97
N LEU A 7 -3.26 -5.17 1.44
CA LEU A 7 -3.06 -3.73 1.38
C LEU A 7 -2.06 -3.37 0.28
N PHE A 8 -2.50 -2.58 -0.70
CA PHE A 8 -1.64 -2.04 -1.74
C PHE A 8 -1.14 -0.66 -1.36
N ILE A 9 0.17 -0.46 -1.36
CA ILE A 9 0.80 0.83 -1.05
C ILE A 9 1.53 1.35 -2.28
N CYS A 10 1.24 2.58 -2.69
CA CYS A 10 2.08 3.32 -3.63
C CYS A 10 2.47 4.71 -3.07
N THR A 11 3.04 5.57 -3.92
CA THR A 11 3.44 6.92 -3.52
C THR A 11 2.24 7.77 -3.10
N ALA A 12 1.26 7.96 -3.98
CA ALA A 12 0.18 8.95 -3.82
C ALA A 12 -1.24 8.35 -3.71
N ASN A 13 -1.36 7.03 -3.83
CA ASN A 13 -2.64 6.33 -3.97
C ASN A 13 -3.52 6.76 -5.16
N ILE A 14 -2.91 7.14 -6.29
CA ILE A 14 -3.65 7.66 -7.47
C ILE A 14 -3.90 6.57 -8.51
N SER A 15 -2.83 5.91 -8.96
CA SER A 15 -2.93 4.99 -10.09
C SER A 15 -2.92 3.55 -9.62
N ARG A 16 -1.74 2.98 -9.34
CA ARG A 16 -1.56 1.52 -9.34
C ARG A 16 -2.12 0.82 -8.11
N SER A 17 -1.96 1.39 -6.93
CA SER A 17 -2.56 0.83 -5.72
C SER A 17 -4.09 0.89 -5.77
N ARG A 18 -4.65 1.97 -6.32
CA ARG A 18 -6.10 2.13 -6.50
C ARG A 18 -6.65 1.15 -7.54
N THR A 19 -5.98 1.04 -8.69
CA THR A 19 -6.35 0.05 -9.71
C THR A 19 -6.26 -1.38 -9.17
N ALA A 20 -5.26 -1.72 -8.36
CA ALA A 20 -5.13 -3.04 -7.76
C ALA A 20 -6.26 -3.36 -6.76
N GLU A 21 -6.71 -2.37 -5.99
CA GLU A 21 -7.91 -2.49 -5.16
C GLU A 21 -9.15 -2.73 -6.02
N ASP A 22 -9.35 -1.91 -7.06
CA ASP A 22 -10.50 -2.00 -7.94
C ASP A 22 -10.55 -3.35 -8.70
N LEU A 23 -9.39 -3.89 -9.11
CA LEU A 23 -9.28 -5.20 -9.77
C LEU A 23 -9.70 -6.37 -8.86
N LEU A 24 -9.58 -6.21 -7.55
CA LEU A 24 -9.95 -7.24 -6.58
C LEU A 24 -11.36 -7.03 -6.00
N LEU A 25 -12.10 -6.02 -6.46
CA LEU A 25 -13.51 -5.84 -6.12
C LEU A 25 -14.31 -7.08 -6.52
N GLY A 26 -15.12 -7.58 -5.59
CA GLY A 26 -15.95 -8.76 -5.81
C GLY A 26 -15.21 -10.10 -5.74
N SER A 27 -13.91 -10.12 -5.44
CA SER A 27 -13.17 -11.38 -5.23
C SER A 27 -13.79 -12.19 -4.10
N SER A 28 -13.98 -13.49 -4.31
CA SER A 28 -14.41 -14.43 -3.27
C SER A 28 -13.27 -14.84 -2.34
N VAL A 29 -12.02 -14.55 -2.73
CA VAL A 29 -10.80 -14.97 -2.04
C VAL A 29 -10.10 -13.81 -1.34
N TYR A 30 -10.12 -12.61 -1.93
CA TYR A 30 -9.37 -11.45 -1.44
C TYR A 30 -10.30 -10.30 -1.01
N GLU A 31 -9.85 -9.57 0.01
CA GLU A 31 -10.37 -8.26 0.38
C GLU A 31 -9.22 -7.26 0.24
N ALA A 32 -9.38 -6.24 -0.60
CA ALA A 32 -8.30 -5.31 -0.92
C ALA A 32 -8.57 -3.91 -0.37
N LYS A 33 -7.51 -3.23 0.06
CA LYS A 33 -7.49 -1.79 0.36
C LYS A 33 -6.24 -1.17 -0.25
N SER A 34 -6.27 0.12 -0.52
CA SER A 34 -5.12 0.86 -1.04
C SER A 34 -4.75 2.07 -0.19
N ALA A 35 -3.47 2.44 -0.16
CA ALA A 35 -2.98 3.62 0.54
C ALA A 35 -1.73 4.21 -0.12
N GLY A 36 -1.46 5.48 0.18
CA GLY A 36 -0.28 6.21 -0.22
C GLY A 36 0.63 6.46 0.97
N PHE A 37 1.95 6.45 0.79
CA PHE A 37 2.82 6.97 1.84
C PHE A 37 2.98 8.48 1.77
N LYS A 38 2.63 9.16 0.67
CA LYS A 38 2.63 10.62 0.54
C LYS A 38 1.20 11.13 0.34
N TRP A 39 0.87 12.24 0.99
CA TRP A 39 -0.42 12.91 0.78
C TRP A 39 -0.42 13.64 -0.57
N CYS A 40 -1.46 13.43 -1.36
CA CYS A 40 -1.74 14.16 -2.59
C CYS A 40 -3.19 14.64 -2.57
N GLU A 41 -3.41 15.88 -3.01
CA GLU A 41 -4.77 16.40 -3.18
C GLU A 41 -5.55 15.55 -4.20
N GLY A 42 -6.74 15.12 -3.83
CA GLY A 42 -7.63 14.31 -4.67
C GLY A 42 -7.64 12.81 -4.38
N THR A 43 -6.62 12.26 -3.71
CA THR A 43 -6.54 10.83 -3.36
C THR A 43 -6.02 10.65 -1.94
N GLY A 44 -6.87 11.05 -0.99
CA GLY A 44 -6.51 11.33 0.40
C GLY A 44 -6.45 10.12 1.35
N GLN A 45 -5.90 8.97 0.96
CA GLN A 45 -5.70 7.86 1.90
C GLN A 45 -4.21 7.61 2.15
N LEU A 46 -3.75 8.07 3.31
CA LEU A 46 -2.41 7.76 3.82
C LEU A 46 -2.36 6.36 4.42
N VAL A 47 -1.20 5.73 4.36
CA VAL A 47 -0.92 4.53 5.13
C VAL A 47 -0.95 4.85 6.63
N THR A 48 -1.74 4.09 7.38
CA THR A 48 -1.90 4.19 8.84
C THR A 48 -1.60 2.86 9.48
N GLN A 49 -1.38 2.85 10.80
CA GLN A 49 -1.14 1.61 11.53
C GLN A 49 -2.34 0.67 11.45
N GLU A 50 -3.56 1.20 11.52
CA GLU A 50 -4.78 0.41 11.42
C GLU A 50 -4.91 -0.33 10.08
N LEU A 51 -4.46 0.29 8.97
CA LEU A 51 -4.46 -0.37 7.67
C LEU A 51 -3.43 -1.50 7.61
N VAL A 52 -2.29 -1.30 8.26
CA VAL A 52 -1.23 -2.31 8.37
C VAL A 52 -1.68 -3.49 9.23
N ASP A 53 -2.26 -3.22 10.40
CA ASP A 53 -2.77 -4.26 11.32
C ASP A 53 -3.96 -5.03 10.71
N TRP A 54 -4.75 -4.37 9.86
CA TRP A 54 -5.84 -5.02 9.13
C TRP A 54 -5.32 -6.01 8.07
N ALA A 55 -4.14 -5.79 7.49
CA ALA A 55 -3.68 -6.52 6.32
C ALA A 55 -2.96 -7.84 6.67
N ASP A 56 -3.39 -8.94 6.05
CA ASP A 56 -2.64 -10.21 6.09
C ASP A 56 -1.40 -10.14 5.19
N ARG A 57 -1.48 -9.35 4.12
CA ARG A 57 -0.40 -9.14 3.12
C ARG A 57 -0.32 -7.68 2.71
N ILE A 58 0.89 -7.16 2.58
CA ILE A 58 1.14 -5.79 2.13
C ILE A 58 1.97 -5.85 0.85
N ILE A 59 1.48 -5.21 -0.21
CA ILE A 59 2.14 -5.13 -1.52
C ILE A 59 2.49 -3.68 -1.79
N VAL A 60 3.77 -3.41 -1.96
CA VAL A 60 4.28 -2.08 -2.25
C VAL A 60 4.61 -1.96 -3.73
N MET A 61 4.11 -0.90 -4.37
CA MET A 61 4.31 -0.60 -5.79
C MET A 61 5.03 0.75 -5.95
N ASN A 62 6.23 0.77 -6.53
CA ASN A 62 7.02 1.99 -6.74
C ASN A 62 6.82 2.55 -8.17
N GLU A 63 6.53 3.85 -8.33
CA GLU A 63 6.17 4.52 -9.61
C GLU A 63 7.28 4.57 -10.64
N ASN A 64 8.53 4.35 -10.24
CA ASN A 64 9.65 4.38 -11.16
C ASN A 64 9.94 2.98 -11.73
N GLU A 65 9.30 2.69 -12.85
CA GLU A 65 9.77 1.67 -13.80
C GLU A 65 11.11 2.11 -14.38
N GLY A 66 12.21 1.57 -13.87
CA GLY A 66 13.54 1.66 -14.51
C GLY A 66 14.71 1.79 -13.54
N GLN A 67 14.56 2.56 -12.48
CA GLN A 67 15.53 2.66 -11.39
C GLN A 67 14.72 2.92 -10.13
N GLY A 68 14.46 1.86 -9.35
CA GLY A 68 13.76 2.03 -8.08
C GLY A 68 14.52 3.06 -7.26
N ASP A 69 13.92 4.23 -7.05
CA ASP A 69 14.57 5.29 -6.29
C ASP A 69 14.87 4.70 -4.90
N PRO A 70 16.16 4.45 -4.57
CA PRO A 70 16.53 3.82 -3.31
C PRO A 70 16.05 4.67 -2.13
N PHE A 71 15.92 5.97 -2.34
CA PHE A 71 15.44 6.92 -1.35
C PHE A 71 13.95 6.72 -1.06
N LEU A 72 13.12 6.44 -2.07
CA LEU A 72 11.70 6.12 -1.85
C LEU A 72 11.51 4.77 -1.16
N ILE A 73 12.32 3.76 -1.53
CA ILE A 73 12.30 2.47 -0.85
C ILE A 73 12.75 2.63 0.61
N MET A 74 13.79 3.42 0.87
CA MET A 74 14.26 3.73 2.21
C MET A 74 13.22 4.52 3.02
N LEU A 75 12.62 5.57 2.46
CA LEU A 75 11.54 6.35 3.08
C LEU A 75 10.34 5.49 3.44
N LEU A 76 9.95 4.59 2.54
CA LEU A 76 8.88 3.65 2.77
C LEU A 76 9.25 2.65 3.86
N ARG A 77 10.47 2.09 3.81
CA ARG A 77 10.97 1.19 4.87
C ARG A 77 10.95 1.88 6.22
N ASP A 78 11.45 3.12 6.31
CA ASP A 78 11.46 3.89 7.54
C ASP A 78 10.04 4.23 7.99
N ARG A 79 9.14 4.60 7.08
CA ARG A 79 7.70 4.78 7.37
C ARG A 79 7.07 3.51 7.94
N LEU A 80 7.27 2.36 7.29
CA LEU A 80 6.69 1.09 7.72
C LEU A 80 7.32 0.58 9.02
N LYS A 81 8.62 0.83 9.25
CA LYS A 81 9.26 0.60 10.55
C LYS A 81 8.67 1.48 11.65
N ASN A 82 8.50 2.78 11.38
CA ASN A 82 7.99 3.72 12.38
C ASN A 82 6.50 3.51 12.67
N ILE A 83 5.72 3.18 11.66
CA ILE A 83 4.27 2.96 11.79
C ILE A 83 4.05 1.58 12.43
N ALA A 84 4.60 0.52 11.84
CA ALA A 84 4.22 -0.86 12.12
C ALA A 84 5.33 -1.76 12.68
N GLY A 85 6.53 -1.23 12.92
CA GLY A 85 7.68 -2.04 13.35
C GLY A 85 8.17 -3.03 12.31
N ILE A 86 7.73 -2.92 11.05
CA ILE A 86 8.05 -3.88 9.99
C ILE A 86 9.46 -3.62 9.45
N ASN A 87 10.37 -4.57 9.64
CA ASN A 87 11.69 -4.60 9.00
C ASN A 87 11.57 -5.29 7.63
N LEU A 88 11.56 -4.52 6.54
CA LEU A 88 11.61 -4.99 5.14
C LEU A 88 13.04 -5.02 4.59
#